data_AF-A0A9C7QCW1-F1
#
_entry.id   AF-A0A9C7QCW1-F1
#
_cell.length_a   1.000
_cell.length_b   1.000
_cell.length_c   1.000
_cell.angle_alpha   90.00
_cell.angle_beta   90.00
_cell.angle_gamma   90.00
#
_symmetry.space_group_name_H-M   'P 1'
#
loop_
_entity.id
_entity.type
_entity.pdbx_description
1 polymer ?
#
loop_
_entity_poly.entity_id
_entity_poly.type
_entity_poly.pdbx_seq_one_letter_code
_entity_poly.pdbx_strand_id
1 'polypeptide(L)'
;MDIRIALAGNPNCGKTTLFNALTGSNQFVGNWPGVTVEKKEGKLKGRKDVIITDLPGIYSLSPYTLEEVVARNYLVGERPDSILNIIDGTNLERNLYLTTQLVELGIPVVAAVNMMDVVKKNGDRINTEQLAKELGCEVCEISALKGTGITEAAQKAIRAAEAKEKMIPQHTFSGVVEHAIAHIEEAALHDLPEAQQRWYAIKIFERDEKVLEMIKIPKETMEHIEKDIKAAETELDDDAESIITNERYVYISTIIKGCLTKKNKGGLTVSDKIDKIVTNRWLGLPIFAIVMWLVYYVSMVTVGANATGWANDGLFGDGWFALGIGRGAYDEASEEYGDAMSALDAFGVAPDLEDEEFDADAALADITAFTPAEESVPYEVEDEETLAVSEITVYASEIPADADEEETLGTTYADAVAYFTENGFDEPDPASYGPWVPGIPVLVENGLDAINCVDWLKGLILDGIVAGVGAVLGFVPQML
;
A
#
# COMPACT_ATOMS: atom_id res chain seq x y z
N MET A 1 -31.07 -30.91 -6.78
CA MET A 1 -29.79 -31.09 -6.07
C MET A 1 -28.89 -30.03 -6.64
N ASP A 2 -28.43 -29.10 -5.82
CA ASP A 2 -27.66 -27.96 -6.33
C ASP A 2 -26.23 -28.44 -6.65
N ILE A 3 -25.73 -28.11 -7.84
CA ILE A 3 -24.36 -28.42 -8.27
C ILE A 3 -23.41 -27.41 -7.65
N ARG A 4 -22.37 -27.87 -6.95
CA ARG A 4 -21.36 -27.02 -6.31
C ARG A 4 -20.06 -27.03 -7.14
N ILE A 5 -19.67 -25.85 -7.62
CA ILE A 5 -18.43 -25.65 -8.38
C ILE A 5 -17.48 -24.79 -7.56
N ALA A 6 -16.28 -25.29 -7.31
CA ALA A 6 -15.21 -24.50 -6.70
C ALA A 6 -14.43 -23.73 -7.75
N LEU A 7 -14.26 -22.41 -7.58
CA LEU A 7 -13.25 -21.66 -8.31
C LEU A 7 -11.92 -21.74 -7.54
N ALA A 8 -10.92 -22.36 -8.15
CA ALA A 8 -9.57 -22.47 -7.60
C ALA A 8 -8.58 -21.77 -8.55
N GLY A 9 -7.42 -21.36 -8.03
CA GLY A 9 -6.37 -20.76 -8.85
C GLY A 9 -5.38 -19.95 -8.00
N ASN A 10 -4.28 -19.54 -8.61
CA ASN A 10 -3.30 -18.69 -7.93
C ASN A 10 -3.86 -17.29 -7.62
N PRO A 11 -3.27 -16.57 -6.66
CA PRO A 11 -3.47 -15.12 -6.55
C PRO A 11 -3.25 -14.43 -7.90
N ASN A 12 -4.05 -13.40 -8.19
CA ASN A 12 -3.95 -12.57 -9.39
C ASN A 12 -4.17 -13.26 -10.75
N CYS A 13 -4.63 -14.52 -10.80
CA CYS A 13 -4.95 -15.19 -12.08
C CYS A 13 -6.27 -14.72 -12.75
N GLY A 14 -6.96 -13.73 -12.15
CA GLY A 14 -8.27 -13.23 -12.62
C GLY A 14 -9.48 -14.02 -12.12
N LYS A 15 -9.31 -14.84 -11.07
CA LYS A 15 -10.38 -15.61 -10.39
C LYS A 15 -11.56 -14.73 -9.94
N THR A 16 -11.31 -13.64 -9.22
CA THR A 16 -12.38 -12.72 -8.77
C THR A 16 -13.13 -12.08 -9.94
N THR A 17 -12.42 -11.73 -11.02
CA THR A 17 -13.02 -11.18 -12.24
C THR A 17 -13.94 -12.21 -12.89
N LEU A 18 -13.51 -13.47 -12.96
CA LEU A 18 -14.32 -14.58 -13.47
C LEU A 18 -15.55 -14.84 -12.59
N PHE A 19 -15.37 -14.86 -11.26
CA PHE A 19 -16.47 -15.03 -10.31
C PHE A 19 -17.56 -13.98 -10.52
N ASN A 20 -17.19 -12.70 -10.53
CA ASN A 20 -18.12 -11.59 -10.74
C ASN A 20 -18.83 -11.66 -12.10
N ALA A 21 -18.11 -12.09 -13.15
CA ALA A 21 -18.68 -12.29 -14.47
C ALA A 21 -19.76 -13.39 -14.45
N LEU A 22 -19.51 -14.51 -13.74
CA LEU A 22 -20.40 -15.65 -13.65
C LEU A 22 -21.61 -15.43 -12.72
N THR A 23 -21.45 -14.74 -11.59
CA THR A 23 -22.49 -14.61 -10.54
C THR A 23 -23.23 -13.26 -10.57
N GLY A 24 -22.55 -12.19 -10.98
CA GLY A 24 -23.12 -10.84 -10.98
C GLY A 24 -23.43 -10.34 -9.58
N SER A 25 -24.62 -9.77 -9.37
CA SER A 25 -25.05 -9.27 -8.06
C SER A 25 -25.55 -10.37 -7.11
N ASN A 26 -25.71 -11.62 -7.59
CA ASN A 26 -26.22 -12.73 -6.78
C ASN A 26 -25.10 -13.43 -6.00
N GLN A 27 -24.33 -12.64 -5.24
CA GLN A 27 -23.21 -13.12 -4.43
C GLN A 27 -23.46 -12.84 -2.95
N PHE A 28 -23.03 -13.78 -2.12
CA PHE A 28 -22.98 -13.69 -0.67
C PHE A 28 -21.50 -13.63 -0.25
N VAL A 29 -21.18 -12.68 0.61
CA VAL A 29 -19.84 -12.51 1.18
C VAL A 29 -19.95 -12.69 2.69
N GLY A 30 -19.13 -13.59 3.23
CA GLY A 30 -18.99 -13.84 4.65
C GLY A 30 -17.56 -14.26 4.98
N ASN A 31 -17.36 -14.96 6.09
CA ASN A 31 -16.07 -15.54 6.45
C ASN A 31 -16.16 -17.06 6.49
N TRP A 32 -15.05 -17.72 6.21
CA TRP A 32 -14.93 -19.17 6.43
C TRP A 32 -15.03 -19.49 7.93
N PRO A 33 -15.62 -20.63 8.31
CA PRO A 33 -15.83 -20.96 9.72
C PRO A 33 -14.53 -20.94 10.53
N GLY A 34 -14.51 -20.16 11.61
CA GLY A 34 -13.40 -20.13 12.57
C GLY A 34 -12.14 -19.37 12.12
N VAL A 35 -12.17 -18.65 11.00
CA VAL A 35 -11.03 -17.89 10.49
C VAL A 35 -11.48 -16.53 9.90
N THR A 36 -10.54 -15.60 9.73
CA THR A 36 -10.78 -14.27 9.13
C THR A 36 -10.67 -14.26 7.61
N VAL A 37 -10.67 -15.43 6.97
CA VAL A 37 -10.58 -15.57 5.52
C VAL A 37 -11.97 -15.33 4.90
N GLU A 38 -12.05 -14.43 3.93
CA GLU A 38 -13.29 -14.09 3.23
C GLU A 38 -13.81 -15.29 2.41
N LYS A 39 -15.12 -15.55 2.52
CA LYS A 39 -15.85 -16.58 1.77
C LYS A 39 -16.82 -15.89 0.82
N LYS A 40 -16.67 -16.13 -0.50
CA LYS A 40 -17.65 -15.68 -1.51
C LYS A 40 -18.35 -16.87 -2.14
N GLU A 41 -19.67 -16.80 -2.16
CA GLU A 41 -20.51 -17.79 -2.84
C GLU A 41 -21.54 -17.07 -3.69
N GLY A 42 -21.85 -17.59 -4.87
CA GLY A 42 -22.85 -16.97 -5.72
C GLY A 42 -23.52 -17.96 -6.65
N LYS A 43 -24.74 -17.66 -7.06
CA LYS A 43 -25.46 -18.48 -8.03
C LYS A 43 -25.05 -18.11 -9.44
N LEU A 44 -24.84 -19.10 -10.30
CA LEU A 44 -24.51 -18.86 -11.70
C LEU A 44 -25.65 -18.09 -12.41
N LYS A 45 -25.29 -17.06 -13.19
CA LYS A 45 -26.25 -16.33 -14.03
C LYS A 45 -26.97 -17.29 -14.97
N GLY A 46 -28.30 -17.25 -14.94
CA GLY A 46 -29.15 -18.11 -15.77
C GLY A 46 -29.36 -19.53 -15.26
N ARG A 47 -28.63 -19.99 -14.23
CA ARG A 47 -28.80 -21.32 -13.59
C ARG A 47 -28.72 -21.23 -12.07
N LYS A 48 -29.89 -21.20 -11.41
CA LYS A 48 -30.02 -21.02 -9.95
C LYS A 48 -29.71 -22.28 -9.14
N ASP A 49 -29.64 -23.42 -9.81
CA ASP A 49 -29.27 -24.75 -9.32
C ASP A 49 -27.75 -24.97 -9.30
N VAL A 50 -26.96 -24.01 -9.76
CA VAL A 50 -25.49 -24.07 -9.73
C VAL A 50 -24.95 -23.01 -8.77
N ILE A 51 -24.24 -23.46 -7.75
CA ILE A 51 -23.57 -22.64 -6.74
C ILE A 51 -22.08 -22.62 -7.07
N ILE A 52 -21.53 -21.41 -7.18
CA ILE A 52 -20.11 -21.17 -7.39
C ILE A 52 -19.53 -20.67 -6.07
N THR A 53 -18.52 -21.38 -5.55
CA THR A 53 -17.78 -20.99 -4.35
C THR A 53 -16.39 -20.52 -4.76
N ASP A 54 -16.07 -19.27 -4.44
CA ASP A 54 -14.74 -18.70 -4.67
C ASP A 54 -13.80 -19.12 -3.55
N LEU A 55 -12.79 -19.93 -3.87
CA LEU A 55 -11.75 -20.27 -2.90
C LEU A 55 -10.71 -19.15 -2.82
N PRO A 56 -10.02 -18.98 -1.69
CA PRO A 56 -8.86 -18.09 -1.61
C PRO A 56 -7.83 -18.41 -2.70
N GLY A 57 -7.11 -17.38 -3.17
CA GLY A 57 -6.03 -17.58 -4.13
C GLY A 57 -4.85 -18.27 -3.46
N ILE A 58 -4.45 -19.45 -3.94
CA ILE A 58 -3.45 -20.31 -3.29
C ILE A 58 -2.40 -20.79 -4.30
N TYR A 59 -1.18 -21.11 -3.84
CA TYR A 59 -0.12 -21.64 -4.72
C TYR A 59 0.02 -23.16 -4.63
N SER A 60 -0.34 -23.76 -3.50
CA SER A 60 -0.35 -25.21 -3.29
C SER A 60 -1.50 -25.62 -2.37
N LEU A 61 -1.69 -26.93 -2.17
CA LEU A 61 -2.56 -27.48 -1.13
C LEU A 61 -1.76 -27.85 0.13
N SER A 62 -0.63 -27.17 0.38
CA SER A 62 0.15 -27.32 1.61
C SER A 62 -0.41 -26.45 2.74
N PRO A 63 -0.25 -26.80 4.01
CA PRO A 63 -0.88 -26.09 5.14
C PRO A 63 -0.16 -24.82 5.64
N TYR A 64 0.54 -24.07 4.78
CA TYR A 64 1.42 -22.98 5.24
C TYR A 64 0.68 -21.68 5.58
N THR A 65 -0.43 -21.42 4.89
CA THR A 65 -1.27 -20.23 5.09
C THR A 65 -2.70 -20.60 5.46
N LEU A 66 -3.43 -19.68 6.11
CA LEU A 66 -4.84 -19.89 6.44
C LEU A 66 -5.68 -20.09 5.17
N GLU A 67 -5.35 -19.37 4.10
CA GLU A 67 -5.96 -19.46 2.78
C GLU A 67 -5.82 -20.87 2.19
N GLU A 68 -4.62 -21.45 2.26
CA GLU A 68 -4.37 -22.82 1.78
C GLU A 68 -5.07 -23.86 2.65
N VAL A 69 -5.05 -23.69 3.98
CA VAL A 69 -5.78 -24.56 4.90
C VAL A 69 -7.28 -24.54 4.60
N VAL A 70 -7.86 -23.36 4.38
CA VAL A 70 -9.28 -23.19 4.03
C VAL A 70 -9.61 -23.85 2.70
N ALA A 71 -8.85 -23.55 1.64
CA ALA A 71 -9.10 -24.12 0.32
C ALA A 71 -8.97 -25.65 0.34
N ARG A 72 -7.94 -26.18 1.00
CA ARG A 72 -7.74 -27.62 1.17
C ARG A 72 -8.88 -28.26 1.94
N ASN A 73 -9.28 -27.70 3.09
CA ASN A 73 -10.35 -28.26 3.92
C ASN A 73 -11.68 -28.31 3.16
N TYR A 74 -11.99 -27.28 2.37
CA TYR A 74 -13.18 -27.28 1.52
C TYR A 74 -13.10 -28.36 0.43
N LEU A 75 -11.99 -28.42 -0.30
CA LEU A 75 -11.81 -29.36 -1.41
C LEU A 75 -11.82 -30.82 -0.93
N VAL A 76 -11.13 -31.13 0.18
CA VAL A 76 -10.99 -32.48 0.71
C VAL A 76 -12.22 -32.90 1.52
N GLY A 77 -12.75 -32.00 2.35
CA GLY A 77 -13.85 -32.28 3.28
C GLY A 77 -15.24 -32.11 2.68
N GLU A 78 -15.52 -30.96 2.07
CA GLU A 78 -16.86 -30.70 1.48
C GLU A 78 -17.05 -31.32 0.11
N ARG A 79 -15.95 -31.55 -0.62
CA ARG A 79 -15.88 -32.18 -1.94
C ARG A 79 -16.91 -31.59 -2.93
N PRO A 80 -16.61 -30.45 -3.58
CA PRO A 80 -17.47 -29.91 -4.64
C PRO A 80 -17.66 -30.90 -5.78
N ASP A 81 -18.73 -30.73 -6.56
CA ASP A 81 -19.05 -31.60 -7.70
C ASP A 81 -18.08 -31.40 -8.87
N SER A 82 -17.50 -30.21 -9.02
CA SER A 82 -16.37 -29.95 -9.91
C SER A 82 -15.52 -28.76 -9.47
N ILE A 83 -14.31 -28.68 -10.00
CA ILE A 83 -13.37 -27.56 -9.82
C ILE A 83 -13.21 -26.86 -11.16
N LEU A 84 -13.51 -25.57 -11.20
CA LEU A 84 -13.08 -24.69 -12.29
C LEU A 84 -11.78 -24.02 -11.87
N ASN A 85 -10.67 -24.52 -12.39
CA ASN A 85 -9.32 -24.06 -12.07
C ASN A 85 -8.89 -22.95 -13.05
N ILE A 86 -8.62 -21.76 -12.53
CA ILE A 86 -8.17 -20.61 -13.31
C ILE A 86 -6.65 -20.58 -13.35
N ILE A 87 -6.10 -20.61 -14.56
CA ILE A 87 -4.66 -20.62 -14.83
C ILE A 87 -4.30 -19.32 -15.54
N ASP A 88 -3.36 -18.53 -15.02
CA ASP A 88 -2.82 -17.38 -15.76
C ASP A 88 -1.96 -17.85 -16.94
N GLY A 89 -2.44 -17.63 -18.16
CA GLY A 89 -1.72 -18.02 -19.38
C GLY A 89 -0.38 -17.29 -19.58
N THR A 90 -0.18 -16.14 -18.95
CA THR A 90 1.11 -15.41 -19.01
C THR A 90 2.18 -16.07 -18.12
N ASN A 91 1.76 -16.84 -17.11
CA ASN A 91 2.62 -17.54 -16.17
C ASN A 91 2.18 -19.01 -15.98
N LEU A 92 2.09 -19.73 -17.10
CA LEU A 92 1.54 -21.08 -17.17
C LEU A 92 2.25 -22.05 -16.21
N GLU A 93 3.58 -22.09 -16.22
CA GLU A 93 4.40 -23.02 -15.43
C GLU A 93 4.10 -22.94 -13.92
N ARG A 94 4.08 -21.72 -13.36
CA ARG A 94 3.79 -21.49 -11.95
C ARG A 94 2.37 -21.93 -11.57
N ASN A 95 1.40 -21.70 -12.45
CA ASN A 95 0.00 -22.05 -12.20
C ASN A 95 -0.26 -23.56 -12.31
N LEU A 96 0.52 -24.26 -13.13
CA LEU A 96 0.39 -25.71 -13.27
C LEU A 96 0.79 -26.46 -11.98
N TYR A 97 1.61 -25.88 -11.10
CA TYR A 97 1.95 -26.51 -9.82
C TYR A 97 0.71 -26.80 -8.96
N LEU A 98 -0.15 -25.80 -8.73
CA LEU A 98 -1.44 -26.02 -8.06
C LEU A 98 -2.31 -27.01 -8.85
N THR A 99 -2.32 -26.89 -10.18
CA THR A 99 -3.15 -27.72 -11.05
C THR A 99 -2.84 -29.20 -10.89
N THR A 100 -1.55 -29.59 -10.78
CA THR A 100 -1.16 -30.99 -10.55
C THR A 100 -1.78 -31.57 -9.27
N GLN A 101 -1.90 -30.76 -8.22
CA GLN A 101 -2.50 -31.18 -6.95
C GLN A 101 -4.03 -31.25 -7.02
N LEU A 102 -4.65 -30.32 -7.75
CA LEU A 102 -6.11 -30.33 -7.92
C LEU A 102 -6.61 -31.57 -8.65
N VAL A 103 -5.87 -32.04 -9.66
CA VAL A 103 -6.25 -33.25 -10.43
C VAL A 103 -6.04 -34.54 -9.64
N GLU A 104 -5.24 -34.54 -8.58
CA GLU A 104 -5.03 -35.68 -7.67
C GLU A 104 -6.18 -35.90 -6.70
N LEU A 105 -7.00 -34.87 -6.44
CA LEU A 105 -8.10 -34.95 -5.47
C LEU A 105 -9.22 -35.91 -5.91
N GLY A 106 -9.24 -36.33 -7.18
CA GLY A 106 -10.30 -37.15 -7.76
C GLY A 106 -11.62 -36.42 -8.01
N ILE A 107 -11.63 -35.09 -7.87
CA ILE A 107 -12.77 -34.22 -8.18
C ILE A 107 -12.65 -33.80 -9.65
N PRO A 108 -13.73 -33.83 -10.46
CA PRO A 108 -13.67 -33.39 -11.85
C PRO A 108 -13.09 -31.97 -11.97
N VAL A 109 -12.00 -31.79 -12.73
CA VAL A 109 -11.36 -30.50 -12.95
C VAL A 109 -11.64 -30.00 -14.37
N VAL A 110 -11.91 -28.71 -14.52
CA VAL A 110 -11.86 -28.00 -15.79
C VAL A 110 -10.88 -26.85 -15.66
N ALA A 111 -9.89 -26.80 -16.54
CA ALA A 111 -8.88 -25.75 -16.56
C ALA A 111 -9.30 -24.61 -17.50
N ALA A 112 -9.36 -23.39 -16.98
CA ALA A 112 -9.61 -22.17 -17.73
C ALA A 112 -8.32 -21.34 -17.81
N VAL A 113 -7.65 -21.39 -18.96
CA VAL A 113 -6.45 -20.60 -19.22
C VAL A 113 -6.88 -19.16 -19.50
N ASN A 114 -6.64 -18.29 -18.54
CA ASN A 114 -7.02 -16.89 -18.54
C ASN A 114 -5.92 -15.98 -19.10
N MET A 115 -6.26 -14.71 -19.29
CA MET A 115 -5.38 -13.68 -19.87
C MET A 115 -4.92 -14.03 -21.30
N MET A 116 -5.72 -14.79 -22.06
CA MET A 116 -5.38 -15.16 -23.42
C MET A 116 -5.27 -13.97 -24.38
N ASP A 117 -5.90 -12.85 -24.05
CA ASP A 117 -5.69 -11.57 -24.75
C ASP A 117 -4.26 -11.04 -24.57
N VAL A 118 -3.68 -11.18 -23.37
CA VAL A 118 -2.29 -10.80 -23.08
C VAL A 118 -1.32 -11.79 -23.72
N VAL A 119 -1.57 -13.10 -23.61
CA VAL A 119 -0.77 -14.14 -24.28
C VAL A 119 -0.68 -13.88 -25.78
N LYS A 120 -1.83 -13.66 -26.44
CA LYS A 120 -1.90 -13.35 -27.88
C LYS A 120 -1.22 -12.02 -28.22
N LYS A 121 -1.36 -10.99 -27.36
CA LYS A 121 -0.68 -9.70 -27.54
C LYS A 121 0.85 -9.82 -27.46
N ASN A 122 1.36 -10.66 -26.57
CA ASN A 122 2.79 -10.97 -26.47
C ASN A 122 3.28 -11.83 -27.65
N GLY A 123 2.35 -12.45 -28.38
CA GLY A 123 2.61 -13.30 -29.53
C GLY A 123 2.93 -14.75 -29.17
N ASP A 124 2.77 -15.10 -27.89
CA ASP A 124 2.93 -16.46 -27.40
C ASP A 124 1.73 -17.32 -27.83
N ARG A 125 1.94 -18.63 -27.92
CA ARG A 125 0.89 -19.60 -28.27
C ARG A 125 0.87 -20.73 -27.24
N ILE A 126 -0.32 -21.02 -26.74
CA ILE A 126 -0.58 -22.15 -25.84
C ILE A 126 -1.42 -23.16 -26.61
N ASN A 127 -0.93 -24.39 -26.73
CA ASN A 127 -1.67 -25.50 -27.28
C ASN A 127 -2.55 -26.10 -26.18
N THR A 128 -3.80 -25.64 -26.09
CA THR A 128 -4.75 -26.11 -25.07
C THR A 128 -5.20 -27.55 -25.27
N GLU A 129 -5.16 -28.07 -26.50
CA GLU A 129 -5.50 -29.48 -26.79
C GLU A 129 -4.44 -30.42 -26.22
N GLN A 130 -3.15 -30.09 -26.45
CA GLN A 130 -2.06 -30.85 -25.84
C GLN A 130 -2.10 -30.70 -24.31
N LEU A 131 -2.34 -29.49 -23.79
CA LEU A 131 -2.44 -29.25 -22.35
C LEU A 131 -3.56 -30.09 -21.72
N ALA A 132 -4.71 -30.20 -22.38
CA ALA A 132 -5.83 -31.03 -21.93
C ALA A 132 -5.46 -32.51 -21.87
N LYS A 133 -4.74 -33.01 -22.89
CA LYS A 133 -4.26 -34.39 -22.93
C LYS A 133 -3.26 -34.68 -21.81
N GLU A 134 -2.29 -33.79 -21.60
CA GLU A 134 -1.27 -33.96 -20.57
C GLU A 134 -1.88 -33.91 -19.17
N LEU A 135 -2.79 -32.97 -18.90
CA LEU A 135 -3.44 -32.84 -17.59
C LEU A 135 -4.54 -33.88 -17.33
N GLY A 136 -5.07 -34.49 -18.40
CA GLY A 136 -6.22 -35.41 -18.34
C GLY A 136 -7.57 -34.73 -18.11
N CYS A 137 -7.66 -33.41 -18.27
CA CYS A 137 -8.86 -32.63 -17.98
C CYS A 137 -9.25 -31.71 -19.14
N GLU A 138 -10.50 -31.26 -19.17
CA GLU A 138 -10.92 -30.29 -20.19
C GLU A 138 -10.21 -28.94 -19.97
N VAL A 139 -9.68 -28.37 -21.05
CA VAL A 139 -9.05 -27.05 -21.06
C VAL A 139 -9.86 -26.10 -21.97
N CYS A 140 -10.00 -24.85 -21.55
CA CYS A 140 -10.59 -23.79 -22.35
C CYS A 140 -9.78 -22.48 -22.25
N GLU A 141 -9.80 -21.70 -23.33
CA GLU A 141 -9.22 -20.36 -23.37
C GLU A 141 -10.26 -19.33 -22.90
N ILE A 142 -9.87 -18.46 -21.97
CA ILE A 142 -10.71 -17.36 -21.52
C ILE A 142 -9.94 -16.02 -21.49
N SER A 143 -10.70 -14.93 -21.53
CA SER A 143 -10.23 -13.64 -21.04
C SER A 143 -11.32 -13.05 -20.16
N ALA A 144 -11.10 -13.13 -18.85
CA ALA A 144 -12.04 -12.61 -17.87
C ALA A 144 -12.29 -11.11 -18.06
N LEU A 145 -11.24 -10.36 -18.43
CA LEU A 145 -11.31 -8.92 -18.70
C LEU A 145 -12.16 -8.60 -19.95
N LYS A 146 -12.04 -9.41 -21.01
CA LYS A 146 -12.79 -9.21 -22.26
C LYS A 146 -14.15 -9.91 -22.29
N GLY A 147 -14.48 -10.69 -21.26
CA GLY A 147 -15.73 -11.45 -21.21
C GLY A 147 -15.77 -12.66 -22.16
N THR A 148 -14.65 -13.10 -22.71
CA THR A 148 -14.59 -14.18 -23.72
C THR A 148 -14.33 -15.54 -23.08
N GLY A 149 -15.04 -16.58 -23.53
CA GLY A 149 -14.85 -17.97 -23.08
C GLY A 149 -15.42 -18.30 -21.69
N ILE A 150 -15.85 -17.29 -20.92
CA ILE A 150 -16.34 -17.45 -19.53
C ILE A 150 -17.53 -18.41 -19.44
N THR A 151 -18.54 -18.22 -20.30
CA THR A 151 -19.74 -19.07 -20.31
C THR A 151 -19.41 -20.50 -20.73
N GLU A 152 -18.47 -20.68 -21.65
CA GLU A 152 -18.02 -22.00 -22.09
C GLU A 152 -17.33 -22.75 -20.95
N ALA A 153 -16.42 -22.08 -20.23
CA ALA A 153 -15.72 -22.63 -19.08
C ALA A 153 -16.68 -23.11 -17.99
N ALA A 154 -17.68 -22.28 -17.65
CA ALA A 154 -18.72 -22.67 -16.69
C ALA A 154 -19.56 -23.86 -17.20
N GLN A 155 -19.94 -23.87 -18.48
CA GLN A 155 -20.71 -24.98 -19.04
C GLN A 155 -19.94 -26.30 -19.02
N LYS A 156 -18.64 -26.28 -19.32
CA LYS A 156 -17.74 -27.44 -19.20
C LYS A 156 -17.67 -27.94 -17.75
N ALA A 157 -17.48 -27.04 -16.79
CA ALA A 157 -17.45 -27.40 -15.37
C ALA A 157 -18.77 -28.03 -14.89
N ILE A 158 -19.91 -27.57 -15.41
CA ILE A 158 -21.21 -28.16 -15.07
C ILE A 158 -21.39 -29.53 -15.72
N ARG A 159 -20.98 -29.72 -16.98
CA ARG A 159 -21.01 -31.05 -17.62
C ARG A 159 -20.13 -32.05 -16.87
N ALA A 160 -18.94 -31.63 -16.45
CA ALA A 160 -18.04 -32.46 -15.64
C ALA A 160 -18.69 -32.88 -14.30
N ALA A 161 -19.36 -31.93 -13.63
CA ALA A 161 -20.12 -32.22 -12.41
C ALA A 161 -21.31 -33.18 -12.65
N GLU A 162 -22.05 -33.00 -13.75
CA GLU A 162 -23.20 -33.83 -14.12
C GLU A 162 -22.77 -35.26 -14.51
N ALA A 163 -21.62 -35.41 -15.19
CA ALA A 163 -21.05 -36.71 -15.57
C ALA A 163 -20.62 -37.54 -14.37
N LYS A 164 -20.21 -36.90 -13.27
CA LYS A 164 -19.72 -37.54 -12.03
C LYS A 164 -18.54 -38.50 -12.27
N GLU A 165 -17.80 -38.28 -13.36
CA GLU A 165 -16.60 -39.03 -13.67
C GLU A 165 -15.46 -38.52 -12.80
N LYS A 166 -14.85 -39.41 -12.02
CA LYS A 166 -13.75 -39.04 -11.13
C LYS A 166 -12.54 -38.67 -11.97
N MET A 167 -11.84 -37.62 -11.54
CA MET A 167 -10.60 -37.21 -12.19
C MET A 167 -9.50 -38.24 -11.95
N ILE A 168 -8.75 -38.60 -13.00
CA ILE A 168 -7.60 -39.49 -12.92
C ILE A 168 -6.35 -38.69 -13.32
N PRO A 169 -5.40 -38.47 -12.40
CA PRO A 169 -4.18 -37.74 -12.69
C PRO A 169 -3.33 -38.51 -13.73
N GLN A 170 -2.74 -37.77 -14.68
CA GLN A 170 -1.92 -38.34 -15.77
C GLN A 170 -0.41 -38.26 -15.51
N HIS A 171 0.00 -37.52 -14.48
CA HIS A 171 1.41 -37.39 -14.13
C HIS A 171 1.89 -38.63 -13.40
N THR A 172 3.18 -38.94 -13.58
CA THR A 172 3.89 -40.01 -12.89
C THR A 172 5.22 -39.46 -12.38
N PHE A 173 5.60 -39.81 -11.16
CA PHE A 173 6.90 -39.49 -10.59
C PHE A 173 7.95 -40.56 -10.97
N SER A 174 9.19 -40.38 -10.50
CA SER A 174 10.22 -41.41 -10.64
C SER A 174 9.82 -42.74 -10.00
N GLY A 175 10.43 -43.83 -10.46
CA GLY A 175 10.05 -45.19 -10.06
C GLY A 175 10.16 -45.45 -8.56
N VAL A 176 11.11 -44.80 -7.88
CA VAL A 176 11.31 -44.94 -6.43
C VAL A 176 10.17 -44.28 -5.66
N VAL A 177 9.74 -43.09 -6.10
CA VAL A 177 8.62 -42.36 -5.51
C VAL A 177 7.30 -43.08 -5.79
N GLU A 178 7.07 -43.53 -7.03
CA GLU A 178 5.86 -44.32 -7.36
C GLU A 178 5.81 -45.65 -6.60
N HIS A 179 6.97 -46.29 -6.35
CA HIS A 179 7.02 -47.49 -5.51
C HIS A 179 6.58 -47.20 -4.06
N ALA A 180 7.09 -46.13 -3.47
CA ALA A 180 6.70 -45.71 -2.12
C ALA A 180 5.21 -45.32 -2.06
N ILE A 181 4.71 -44.56 -3.04
CA ILE A 181 3.30 -44.18 -3.13
C ILE A 181 2.40 -45.41 -3.23
N ALA A 182 2.71 -46.36 -4.11
CA ALA A 182 1.90 -47.57 -4.28
C ALA A 182 1.86 -48.41 -2.99
N HIS A 183 2.98 -48.51 -2.26
CA HIS A 183 2.99 -49.21 -0.97
C HIS A 183 2.18 -48.46 0.09
N ILE A 184 2.22 -47.13 0.13
CA ILE A 184 1.38 -46.32 1.02
C ILE A 184 -0.12 -46.52 0.70
N GLU A 185 -0.49 -46.53 -0.58
CA GLU A 185 -1.87 -46.77 -1.03
C GLU A 185 -2.38 -48.12 -0.54
N GLU A 186 -1.58 -49.18 -0.71
CA GLU A 186 -1.92 -50.53 -0.26
C GLU A 186 -1.97 -50.62 1.29
N ALA A 187 -0.94 -50.13 1.97
CA ALA A 187 -0.75 -50.35 3.39
C ALA A 187 -1.68 -49.50 4.28
N ALA A 188 -2.03 -48.28 3.85
CA ALA A 188 -2.73 -47.31 4.70
C ALA A 188 -4.06 -46.78 4.12
N LEU A 189 -4.32 -46.93 2.81
CA LEU A 189 -5.42 -46.22 2.15
C LEU A 189 -6.39 -47.12 1.38
N HIS A 190 -6.25 -48.45 1.45
CA HIS A 190 -7.10 -49.40 0.73
C HIS A 190 -8.60 -49.28 1.03
N ASP A 191 -8.98 -48.76 2.20
CA ASP A 191 -10.37 -48.51 2.59
C ASP A 191 -10.94 -47.20 2.01
N LEU A 192 -10.09 -46.30 1.50
CA LEU A 192 -10.53 -45.06 0.87
C LEU A 192 -10.93 -45.29 -0.59
N PRO A 193 -11.83 -44.45 -1.15
CA PRO A 193 -12.12 -44.50 -2.58
C PRO A 193 -10.84 -44.31 -3.41
N GLU A 194 -10.64 -45.16 -4.42
CA GLU A 194 -9.45 -45.17 -5.30
C GLU A 194 -9.02 -43.77 -5.77
N ALA A 195 -9.95 -42.95 -6.25
CA ALA A 195 -9.66 -41.60 -6.73
C ALA A 195 -9.16 -40.60 -5.67
N GLN A 196 -9.16 -40.98 -4.39
CA GLN A 196 -8.65 -40.16 -3.29
C GLN A 196 -7.30 -40.69 -2.76
N GLN A 197 -6.99 -41.97 -3.02
CA GLN A 197 -5.83 -42.64 -2.44
C GLN A 197 -4.53 -41.93 -2.82
N ARG A 198 -4.35 -41.59 -4.11
CA ARG A 198 -3.13 -40.93 -4.57
C ARG A 198 -2.80 -39.63 -3.86
N TRP A 199 -3.77 -38.73 -3.69
CA TRP A 199 -3.54 -37.46 -2.99
C TRP A 199 -3.11 -37.68 -1.54
N TYR A 200 -3.79 -38.59 -0.82
CA TYR A 200 -3.42 -38.93 0.55
C TYR A 200 -2.06 -39.63 0.62
N ALA A 201 -1.74 -40.51 -0.33
CA ALA A 201 -0.47 -41.21 -0.38
C ALA A 201 0.71 -40.24 -0.57
N ILE A 202 0.56 -39.28 -1.47
CA ILE A 202 1.56 -38.20 -1.66
C ILE A 202 1.72 -37.39 -0.38
N LYS A 203 0.62 -37.01 0.29
CA LYS A 203 0.70 -36.23 1.54
C LYS A 203 1.31 -37.02 2.70
N ILE A 204 1.12 -38.34 2.75
CA ILE A 204 1.79 -39.22 3.71
C ILE A 204 3.29 -39.32 3.39
N PHE A 205 3.64 -39.43 2.10
CA PHE A 205 5.04 -39.41 1.65
C PHE A 205 5.73 -38.11 2.09
N GLU A 206 5.08 -36.96 1.92
CA GLU A 206 5.53 -35.64 2.39
C GLU A 206 5.50 -35.47 3.93
N ARG A 207 5.02 -36.47 4.68
CA ARG A 207 4.80 -36.42 6.14
C ARG A 207 3.90 -35.26 6.59
N ASP A 208 2.85 -34.92 5.81
CA ASP A 208 1.90 -33.86 6.17
C ASP A 208 1.19 -34.19 7.49
N GLU A 209 1.46 -33.38 8.52
CA GLU A 209 0.96 -33.58 9.89
C GLU A 209 -0.57 -33.67 9.94
N LYS A 210 -1.28 -32.87 9.14
CA LYS A 210 -2.75 -32.82 9.16
C LYS A 210 -3.35 -34.07 8.54
N VAL A 211 -2.74 -34.61 7.50
CA VAL A 211 -3.16 -35.89 6.91
C VAL A 211 -2.86 -37.05 7.85
N LEU A 212 -1.68 -37.07 8.48
CA LEU A 212 -1.32 -38.11 9.45
C LEU A 212 -2.28 -38.12 10.66
N GLU A 213 -2.68 -36.93 11.15
CA GLU A 213 -3.70 -36.76 12.20
C GLU A 213 -5.09 -37.31 11.78
N MET A 214 -5.46 -37.16 10.50
CA MET A 214 -6.76 -37.60 9.97
C MET A 214 -6.84 -39.11 9.74
N ILE A 215 -5.84 -39.71 9.10
CA ILE A 215 -5.86 -41.13 8.70
C ILE A 215 -5.54 -42.07 9.88
N LYS A 216 -4.77 -41.61 10.88
CA LYS A 216 -4.41 -42.39 12.09
C LYS A 216 -3.82 -43.76 11.76
N ILE A 217 -2.75 -43.76 10.98
CA ILE A 217 -2.04 -44.97 10.56
C ILE A 217 -1.46 -45.70 11.80
N PRO A 218 -1.65 -47.03 11.93
CA PRO A 218 -1.04 -47.81 13.00
C PRO A 218 0.49 -47.65 13.00
N LYS A 219 1.09 -47.62 14.21
CA LYS A 219 2.53 -47.37 14.36
C LYS A 219 3.40 -48.35 13.56
N GLU A 220 3.05 -49.63 13.55
CA GLU A 220 3.78 -50.66 12.80
C GLU A 220 3.75 -50.38 11.29
N THR A 221 2.57 -50.08 10.74
CA THR A 221 2.40 -49.70 9.33
C THR A 221 3.19 -48.43 8.99
N MET A 222 3.16 -47.43 9.87
CA MET A 222 3.91 -46.19 9.67
C MET A 222 5.43 -46.43 9.68
N GLU A 223 5.93 -47.33 10.53
CA GLU A 223 7.35 -47.72 10.53
C GLU A 223 7.78 -48.43 9.24
N HIS A 224 6.87 -49.12 8.56
CA HIS A 224 7.11 -49.70 7.23
C HIS A 224 7.15 -48.61 6.16
N ILE A 225 6.12 -47.76 6.08
CA ILE A 225 6.05 -46.63 5.15
C ILE A 225 7.28 -45.72 5.26
N GLU A 226 7.70 -45.42 6.50
CA GLU A 226 8.85 -44.55 6.77
C GLU A 226 10.17 -45.14 6.23
N LYS A 227 10.30 -46.47 6.11
CA LYS A 227 11.48 -47.09 5.47
C LYS A 227 11.50 -46.81 3.98
N ASP A 228 10.35 -46.84 3.32
CA ASP A 228 10.26 -46.59 1.87
C ASP A 228 10.49 -45.12 1.55
N ILE A 229 9.91 -44.22 2.36
CA ILE A 229 10.18 -42.77 2.24
C ILE A 229 11.68 -42.51 2.41
N LYS A 230 12.33 -43.06 3.45
CA LYS A 230 13.77 -42.89 3.66
C LYS A 230 14.62 -43.51 2.55
N ALA A 231 14.18 -44.61 1.95
CA ALA A 231 14.86 -45.19 0.80
C ALA A 231 14.82 -44.23 -0.40
N ALA A 232 13.67 -43.62 -0.66
CA ALA A 232 13.52 -42.59 -1.69
C ALA A 232 14.38 -41.35 -1.39
N GLU A 233 14.38 -40.86 -0.14
CA GLU A 233 15.22 -39.73 0.29
C GLU A 233 16.71 -40.03 0.11
N THR A 234 17.15 -41.26 0.42
CA THR A 234 18.54 -41.67 0.26
C THR A 234 18.94 -41.79 -1.21
N GLU A 235 18.05 -42.28 -2.08
CA GLU A 235 18.35 -42.45 -3.51
C GLU A 235 18.35 -41.11 -4.26
N LEU A 236 17.46 -40.19 -3.89
CA LEU A 236 17.32 -38.88 -4.52
C LEU A 236 18.15 -37.77 -3.85
N ASP A 237 18.76 -38.05 -2.70
CA ASP A 237 19.61 -37.13 -1.91
C ASP A 237 18.90 -35.81 -1.56
N ASP A 238 17.63 -35.91 -1.17
CA ASP A 238 16.79 -34.76 -0.84
C ASP A 238 15.68 -35.17 0.14
N ASP A 239 15.02 -34.21 0.78
CA ASP A 239 13.90 -34.49 1.70
C ASP A 239 12.60 -34.79 0.94
N ALA A 240 11.68 -35.53 1.58
CA ALA A 240 10.44 -35.97 0.93
C ALA A 240 9.58 -34.86 0.33
N GLU A 241 9.51 -33.67 0.95
CA GLU A 241 8.73 -32.55 0.42
C GLU A 241 9.41 -31.93 -0.81
N SER A 242 10.73 -31.74 -0.72
CA SER A 242 11.55 -31.24 -1.83
C SER A 242 11.53 -32.20 -3.02
N ILE A 243 11.55 -33.52 -2.78
CA ILE A 243 11.41 -34.56 -3.80
C ILE A 243 10.10 -34.39 -4.57
N ILE A 244 8.95 -34.37 -3.89
CA ILE A 244 7.65 -34.24 -4.57
C ILE A 244 7.56 -32.91 -5.31
N THR A 245 8.07 -31.83 -4.72
CA THR A 245 8.11 -30.52 -5.38
C THR A 245 8.92 -30.57 -6.67
N ASN A 246 10.12 -31.14 -6.64
CA ASN A 246 10.98 -31.29 -7.81
C ASN A 246 10.32 -32.17 -8.89
N GLU A 247 9.78 -33.33 -8.52
CA GLU A 247 9.07 -34.25 -9.42
C GLU A 247 7.89 -33.56 -10.14
N ARG A 248 7.12 -32.74 -9.42
CA ARG A 248 6.06 -31.90 -10.02
C ARG A 248 6.62 -30.92 -11.03
N TYR A 249 7.71 -30.22 -10.72
CA TYR A 249 8.32 -29.27 -11.66
C TYR A 249 8.96 -29.95 -12.88
N VAL A 250 9.51 -31.16 -12.72
CA VAL A 250 9.99 -31.99 -13.84
C VAL A 250 8.83 -32.29 -14.78
N TYR A 251 7.69 -32.75 -14.25
CA TYR A 251 6.49 -33.02 -15.04
C TYR A 251 5.92 -31.74 -15.69
N ILE A 252 5.82 -30.63 -14.96
CA ILE A 252 5.35 -29.36 -15.52
C ILE A 252 6.28 -28.90 -16.65
N SER A 253 7.60 -29.08 -16.51
CA SER A 253 8.57 -28.75 -17.54
C SER A 253 8.36 -29.55 -18.83
N THR A 254 7.89 -30.80 -18.76
CA THR A 254 7.55 -31.58 -19.97
C THR A 254 6.28 -31.03 -20.63
N ILE A 255 5.25 -30.69 -19.85
CA ILE A 255 4.02 -30.03 -20.34
C ILE A 255 4.38 -28.72 -21.06
N ILE A 256 5.16 -27.84 -20.42
CA ILE A 256 5.50 -26.53 -20.96
C ILE A 256 6.24 -26.66 -22.29
N LYS A 257 7.18 -27.61 -22.41
CA LYS A 257 7.89 -27.88 -23.67
C LYS A 257 6.95 -28.28 -24.81
N GLY A 258 5.90 -29.05 -24.52
CA GLY A 258 4.92 -29.52 -25.51
C GLY A 258 3.78 -28.51 -25.80
N CYS A 259 3.44 -27.66 -24.83
CA CYS A 259 2.23 -26.83 -24.89
C CYS A 259 2.51 -25.35 -25.15
N LEU A 260 3.66 -24.81 -24.74
CA LEU A 260 3.94 -23.37 -24.79
C LEU A 260 4.99 -23.04 -25.86
N THR A 261 4.59 -22.25 -26.84
CA THR A 261 5.51 -21.64 -27.81
C THR A 261 5.65 -20.15 -27.52
N LYS A 262 6.78 -19.76 -26.91
CA LYS A 262 7.12 -18.35 -26.70
C LYS A 262 7.64 -17.72 -27.99
N LYS A 263 7.13 -16.53 -28.35
CA LYS A 263 7.59 -15.78 -29.54
C LYS A 263 9.03 -15.31 -29.41
N ASN A 264 9.37 -14.77 -28.25
CA ASN A 264 10.72 -14.27 -27.93
C ASN A 264 11.41 -15.26 -26.99
N LYS A 265 11.92 -16.37 -27.52
CA LYS A 265 12.82 -17.24 -26.75
C LYS A 265 14.13 -16.49 -26.45
N GLY A 266 14.21 -15.83 -25.29
CA GLY A 266 15.44 -15.18 -24.78
C GLY A 266 15.54 -13.66 -24.94
N GLY A 267 14.49 -12.97 -25.39
CA GLY A 267 14.47 -11.49 -25.38
C GLY A 267 14.06 -10.96 -24.00
N LEU A 268 14.88 -10.10 -23.39
CA LEU A 268 14.54 -9.42 -22.13
C LEU A 268 13.34 -8.49 -22.34
N THR A 269 12.29 -8.66 -21.55
CA THR A 269 11.19 -7.68 -21.46
C THR A 269 11.71 -6.37 -20.86
N VAL A 270 10.93 -5.28 -20.96
CA VAL A 270 11.30 -4.00 -20.32
C VAL A 270 11.45 -4.18 -18.80
N SER A 271 10.57 -4.98 -18.17
CA SER A 271 10.70 -5.36 -16.76
C SER A 271 12.02 -6.08 -16.51
N ASP A 272 12.34 -7.12 -17.30
CA ASP A 272 13.59 -7.89 -17.10
C ASP A 272 14.84 -7.00 -17.25
N LYS A 273 14.79 -5.98 -18.10
CA LYS A 273 15.88 -5.01 -18.25
C LYS A 273 16.03 -4.13 -17.01
N ILE A 274 14.93 -3.65 -16.45
CA ILE A 274 14.91 -2.87 -15.21
C ILE A 274 15.39 -3.74 -14.04
N ASP A 275 14.81 -4.94 -13.89
CA ASP A 275 15.16 -5.88 -12.83
C ASP A 275 16.64 -6.25 -12.88
N LYS A 276 17.22 -6.45 -14.08
CA LYS A 276 18.66 -6.72 -14.20
C LYS A 276 19.56 -5.59 -13.69
N ILE A 277 19.09 -4.35 -13.73
CA ILE A 277 19.82 -3.18 -13.21
C ILE A 277 19.55 -3.01 -11.71
N VAL A 278 18.28 -3.04 -11.31
CA VAL A 278 17.83 -2.80 -9.93
C VAL A 278 18.23 -3.95 -8.99
N THR A 279 18.11 -5.20 -9.44
CA THR A 279 18.48 -6.39 -8.66
C THR A 279 19.92 -6.84 -8.87
N ASN A 280 20.72 -6.02 -9.56
CA ASN A 280 22.14 -6.30 -9.75
C ASN A 280 22.87 -6.34 -8.40
N ARG A 281 23.71 -7.36 -8.20
CA ARG A 281 24.46 -7.54 -6.94
C ARG A 281 25.33 -6.35 -6.54
N TRP A 282 25.81 -5.56 -7.51
CA TRP A 282 26.66 -4.39 -7.28
C TRP A 282 25.90 -3.06 -7.40
N LEU A 283 24.99 -2.92 -8.37
CA LEU A 283 24.24 -1.67 -8.55
C LEU A 283 23.00 -1.57 -7.66
N GLY A 284 22.45 -2.68 -7.18
CA GLY A 284 21.24 -2.71 -6.37
C GLY A 284 21.38 -1.97 -5.05
N LEU A 285 22.53 -2.10 -4.37
CA LEU A 285 22.80 -1.38 -3.11
C LEU A 285 22.90 0.15 -3.32
N PRO A 286 23.70 0.67 -4.28
CA PRO A 286 23.69 2.10 -4.61
C PRO A 286 22.33 2.65 -5.04
N ILE A 287 21.60 1.92 -5.89
CA ILE A 287 20.27 2.34 -6.36
C ILE A 287 19.30 2.41 -5.18
N PHE A 288 19.29 1.39 -4.33
CA PHE A 288 18.47 1.38 -3.12
C PHE A 288 18.80 2.56 -2.21
N ALA A 289 20.08 2.84 -1.97
CA ALA A 289 20.50 3.98 -1.16
C ALA A 289 20.04 5.33 -1.75
N ILE A 290 20.13 5.51 -3.08
CA ILE A 290 19.64 6.72 -3.75
C ILE A 290 18.12 6.84 -3.63
N VAL A 291 17.38 5.75 -3.81
CA VAL A 291 15.91 5.77 -3.68
C VAL A 291 15.51 6.09 -2.25
N MET A 292 16.13 5.46 -1.25
CA MET A 292 15.87 5.76 0.16
C MET A 292 16.26 7.20 0.52
N TRP A 293 17.38 7.69 0.00
CA TRP A 293 17.79 9.07 0.17
C TRP A 293 16.79 10.04 -0.46
N LEU A 294 16.29 9.77 -1.67
CA LEU A 294 15.26 10.59 -2.32
C LEU A 294 13.96 10.60 -1.53
N VAL A 295 13.50 9.44 -1.06
CA VAL A 295 12.30 9.35 -0.22
C VAL A 295 12.48 10.18 1.04
N TYR A 296 13.60 10.03 1.74
CA TYR A 296 13.94 10.80 2.93
C TYR A 296 14.03 12.30 2.65
N TYR A 297 14.69 12.71 1.56
CA TYR A 297 14.85 14.11 1.19
C TYR A 297 13.49 14.76 0.89
N VAL A 298 12.64 14.07 0.13
CA VAL A 298 11.30 14.57 -0.19
C VAL A 298 10.42 14.64 1.07
N SER A 299 10.43 13.59 1.90
CA SER A 299 9.61 13.57 3.11
C SER A 299 10.07 14.59 4.15
N MET A 300 11.34 14.61 4.50
CA MET A 300 11.86 15.44 5.59
C MET A 300 12.12 16.88 5.17
N VAL A 301 12.83 17.07 4.05
CA VAL A 301 13.34 18.40 3.67
C VAL A 301 12.29 19.17 2.87
N THR A 302 11.63 18.51 1.90
CA THR A 302 10.71 19.22 1.00
C THR A 302 9.32 19.38 1.61
N VAL A 303 8.79 18.32 2.24
CA VAL A 303 7.43 18.33 2.81
C VAL A 303 7.46 18.62 4.30
N GLY A 304 8.34 17.96 5.06
CA GLY A 304 8.39 18.06 6.52
C GLY A 304 8.67 19.47 7.03
N ALA A 305 9.68 20.15 6.50
CA ALA A 305 9.99 21.53 6.89
C ALA A 305 8.81 22.50 6.61
N ASN A 306 8.26 22.45 5.40
CA ASN A 306 7.12 23.30 5.02
C ASN A 306 5.85 22.98 5.82
N ALA A 307 5.60 21.70 6.11
CA ALA A 307 4.45 21.27 6.88
C ALA A 307 4.58 21.62 8.37
N THR A 308 5.80 21.57 8.92
CA THR A 308 6.08 22.02 10.29
C THR A 308 5.95 23.54 10.41
N GLY A 309 6.51 24.32 9.48
CA GLY A 309 6.30 25.78 9.47
C GLY A 309 4.82 26.13 9.37
N TRP A 310 4.08 25.52 8.43
CA TRP A 310 2.63 25.73 8.34
C TRP A 310 1.88 25.32 9.63
N ALA A 311 2.30 24.24 10.29
CA ALA A 311 1.67 23.80 11.53
C ALA A 311 1.93 24.77 12.69
N ASN A 312 3.17 25.26 12.82
CA ASN A 312 3.57 26.18 13.87
C ASN A 312 3.00 27.58 13.65
N ASP A 313 3.29 28.18 12.51
CA ASP A 313 3.02 29.60 12.25
C ASP A 313 1.57 29.80 11.78
N GLY A 314 1.02 28.80 11.08
CA GLY A 314 -0.33 28.83 10.56
C GLY A 314 -1.36 28.24 11.52
N LEU A 315 -1.32 26.92 11.71
CA LEU A 315 -2.37 26.21 12.45
C LEU A 315 -2.34 26.53 13.96
N PHE A 316 -1.14 26.64 14.54
CA PHE A 316 -0.92 26.92 15.96
C PHE A 316 -0.36 28.33 16.24
N GLY A 317 -0.29 29.19 15.22
CA GLY A 317 0.05 30.61 15.33
C GLY A 317 -1.16 31.48 15.01
N ASP A 318 -0.95 32.60 14.32
CA ASP A 318 -2.00 33.61 14.06
C ASP A 318 -2.97 33.18 12.97
N GLY A 319 -2.51 32.38 12.01
CA GLY A 319 -3.33 31.84 10.93
C GLY A 319 -2.60 31.72 9.61
N TRP A 320 -3.36 31.40 8.56
CA TRP A 320 -2.78 31.23 7.23
C TRP A 320 -3.72 31.70 6.12
N PHE A 321 -3.11 32.14 5.01
CA PHE A 321 -3.84 32.41 3.78
C PHE A 321 -4.26 31.10 3.11
N ALA A 322 -5.57 30.92 2.90
CA ALA A 322 -6.10 29.77 2.18
C ALA A 322 -5.56 29.76 0.75
N LEU A 323 -4.90 28.64 0.37
CA LEU A 323 -4.24 28.46 -0.92
C LEU A 323 -3.12 29.49 -1.20
N GLY A 324 -2.63 30.20 -0.19
CA GLY A 324 -1.55 31.21 -0.30
C GLY A 324 -1.95 32.51 -1.01
N ILE A 325 -3.26 32.74 -1.21
CA ILE A 325 -3.76 33.93 -1.90
C ILE A 325 -3.70 35.12 -0.95
N GLY A 326 -2.94 36.16 -1.30
CA GLY A 326 -2.82 37.40 -0.50
C GLY A 326 -1.54 37.50 0.33
N ARG A 327 -0.87 36.37 0.59
CA ARG A 327 0.33 36.30 1.43
C ARG A 327 1.41 37.31 1.04
N GLY A 328 1.85 37.32 -0.21
CA GLY A 328 2.95 38.20 -0.63
C GLY A 328 2.67 39.70 -0.47
N ALA A 329 1.41 40.14 -0.62
CA ALA A 329 1.05 41.55 -0.43
C ALA A 329 0.91 41.92 1.05
N TYR A 330 0.50 40.97 1.89
CA TYR A 330 0.51 41.14 3.33
C TYR A 330 1.93 41.16 3.90
N ASP A 331 2.78 40.22 3.48
CA ASP A 331 4.17 40.12 3.93
C ASP A 331 4.91 41.45 3.64
N GLU A 332 4.73 42.03 2.44
CA GLU A 332 5.31 43.34 2.07
C GLU A 332 4.78 44.50 2.94
N ALA A 333 3.46 44.57 3.17
CA ALA A 333 2.87 45.62 4.00
C ALA A 333 3.25 45.50 5.49
N SER A 334 3.38 44.26 5.99
CA SER A 334 3.78 43.96 7.36
C SER A 334 5.26 44.27 7.61
N GLU A 335 6.12 43.98 6.62
CA GLU A 335 7.54 44.34 6.65
C GLU A 335 7.73 45.86 6.66
N GLU A 336 7.04 46.60 5.77
CA GLU A 336 7.08 48.06 5.76
C GLU A 336 6.61 48.68 7.09
N TYR A 337 5.55 48.13 7.69
CA TYR A 337 5.04 48.57 8.99
C TYR A 337 6.06 48.32 10.12
N GLY A 338 6.62 47.09 10.19
CA GLY A 338 7.59 46.70 11.20
C GLY A 338 8.90 47.48 11.12
N ASP A 339 9.39 47.71 9.91
CA ASP A 339 10.55 48.57 9.65
C ASP A 339 10.29 50.01 10.10
N ALA A 340 9.10 50.56 9.81
CA ALA A 340 8.74 51.90 10.24
C ALA A 340 8.66 52.00 11.78
N MET A 341 8.08 51.02 12.47
CA MET A 341 8.06 50.97 13.94
C MET A 341 9.46 50.88 14.52
N SER A 342 10.30 49.99 13.99
CA SER A 342 11.70 49.82 14.42
C SER A 342 12.49 51.11 14.24
N ALA A 343 12.25 51.84 13.14
CA ALA A 343 12.88 53.15 12.92
C ALA A 343 12.42 54.21 13.93
N LEU A 344 11.16 54.22 14.37
CA LEU A 344 10.71 55.11 15.45
C LEU A 344 11.32 54.71 16.81
N ASP A 345 11.38 53.41 17.10
CA ASP A 345 11.88 52.89 18.37
C ASP A 345 13.39 53.11 18.54
N ALA A 346 14.14 52.97 17.45
CA ALA A 346 15.58 53.27 17.42
C ALA A 346 15.89 54.71 17.89
N PHE A 347 15.01 55.67 17.59
CA PHE A 347 15.12 57.05 18.04
C PHE A 347 14.37 57.34 19.36
N GLY A 348 13.80 56.31 19.99
CA GLY A 348 13.13 56.36 21.29
C GLY A 348 11.79 57.07 21.26
N VAL A 349 11.10 57.04 20.12
CA VAL A 349 9.81 57.74 19.91
C VAL A 349 8.71 56.82 19.36
N ALA A 350 8.92 55.51 19.37
CA ALA A 350 7.85 54.56 19.07
C ALA A 350 6.70 54.73 20.07
N PRO A 351 5.44 54.85 19.61
CA PRO A 351 4.30 54.87 20.50
C PRO A 351 4.08 53.51 21.16
N ASP A 352 3.63 53.52 22.41
CA ASP A 352 3.10 52.34 23.08
C ASP A 352 1.64 52.13 22.64
N LEU A 353 1.44 51.19 21.71
CA LEU A 353 0.13 50.89 21.13
C LEU A 353 -0.77 50.08 22.08
N GLU A 354 -0.23 49.53 23.16
CA GLU A 354 -0.98 48.74 24.14
C GLU A 354 -1.59 49.60 25.27
N ASP A 355 -1.26 50.90 25.31
CA ASP A 355 -1.82 51.81 26.30
C ASP A 355 -3.33 52.01 26.09
N GLU A 356 -4.14 51.77 27.13
CA GLU A 356 -5.59 52.01 27.11
C GLU A 356 -5.96 53.48 26.81
N GLU A 357 -5.02 54.41 27.02
CA GLU A 357 -5.14 55.84 26.72
C GLU A 357 -4.45 56.26 25.41
N PHE A 358 -4.03 55.31 24.55
CA PHE A 358 -3.38 55.61 23.26
C PHE A 358 -4.22 56.55 22.38
N ASP A 359 -3.58 57.63 21.91
CA ASP A 359 -4.15 58.61 21.00
C ASP A 359 -3.25 58.72 19.75
N ALA A 360 -3.73 58.16 18.64
CA ALA A 360 -3.01 58.11 17.38
C ALA A 360 -2.68 59.51 16.82
N ASP A 361 -3.56 60.50 17.02
CA ASP A 361 -3.32 61.87 16.54
C ASP A 361 -2.22 62.54 17.38
N ALA A 362 -2.18 62.28 18.68
CA ALA A 362 -1.12 62.77 19.57
C ALA A 362 0.22 62.09 19.27
N ALA A 363 0.25 60.77 19.12
CA ALA A 363 1.44 60.02 18.74
C ALA A 363 2.01 60.49 17.40
N LEU A 364 1.15 60.71 16.39
CA LEU A 364 1.56 61.23 15.09
C LEU A 364 2.17 62.64 15.22
N ALA A 365 1.58 63.50 16.06
CA ALA A 365 2.10 64.84 16.31
C ALA A 365 3.48 64.80 16.99
N ASP A 366 3.70 63.87 17.91
CA ASP A 366 4.96 63.72 18.64
C ASP A 366 6.08 63.24 17.73
N ILE A 367 5.85 62.21 16.91
CA ILE A 367 6.87 61.75 15.93
C ILE A 367 7.12 62.80 14.86
N THR A 368 6.10 63.55 14.43
CA THR A 368 6.30 64.61 13.41
C THR A 368 7.05 65.82 13.98
N ALA A 369 6.90 66.10 15.27
CA ALA A 369 7.56 67.23 15.93
C ALA A 369 9.00 66.90 16.39
N PHE A 370 9.33 65.62 16.53
CA PHE A 370 10.66 65.18 16.92
C PHE A 370 11.69 65.46 15.83
N THR A 371 12.89 65.88 16.25
CA THR A 371 14.02 66.10 15.35
C THR A 371 15.18 65.28 15.87
N PRO A 372 15.61 64.23 15.14
CA PRO A 372 16.76 63.41 15.52
C PRO A 372 18.01 64.26 15.78
N ALA A 373 18.68 64.00 16.90
CA ALA A 373 19.92 64.70 17.27
C ALA A 373 21.16 64.11 16.60
N GLU A 374 21.10 62.83 16.24
CA GLU A 374 22.16 62.05 15.61
C GLU A 374 21.71 61.64 14.19
N GLU A 375 22.67 61.56 13.25
CA GLU A 375 22.38 61.20 11.85
C GLU A 375 22.03 59.70 11.71
N SER A 376 22.52 58.87 12.61
CA SER A 376 22.20 57.45 12.72
C SER A 376 22.40 56.95 14.14
N VAL A 377 21.67 55.91 14.52
CA VAL A 377 21.76 55.26 15.84
C VAL A 377 21.87 53.73 15.67
N PRO A 378 22.63 53.04 16.53
CA PRO A 378 22.58 51.58 16.60
C PRO A 378 21.27 51.14 17.25
N TYR A 379 20.67 50.08 16.73
CA TYR A 379 19.43 49.50 17.22
C TYR A 379 19.59 47.99 17.34
N GLU A 380 19.24 47.44 18.50
CA GLU A 380 19.28 46.00 18.74
C GLU A 380 17.94 45.39 18.36
N VAL A 381 17.95 44.48 17.38
CA VAL A 381 16.78 43.70 16.97
C VAL A 381 16.95 42.28 17.50
N GLU A 382 15.95 41.79 18.23
CA GLU A 382 15.86 40.41 18.68
C GLU A 382 14.97 39.60 17.73
N ASP A 383 15.49 38.50 17.20
CA ASP A 383 14.72 37.54 16.41
C ASP A 383 13.82 36.72 17.34
N GLU A 384 12.50 36.85 17.19
CA GLU A 384 11.51 36.25 18.10
C GLU A 384 11.53 34.71 18.10
N GLU A 385 11.99 34.07 17.02
CA GLU A 385 12.04 32.61 16.92
C GLU A 385 13.31 32.00 17.50
N THR A 386 14.44 32.69 17.35
CA THR A 386 15.78 32.21 17.72
C THR A 386 16.37 32.88 18.95
N LEU A 387 15.74 33.98 19.42
CA LEU A 387 16.21 34.86 20.50
C LEU A 387 17.62 35.41 20.25
N ALA A 388 18.01 35.51 18.98
CA ALA A 388 19.29 36.07 18.58
C ALA A 388 19.18 37.59 18.50
N VAL A 389 20.09 38.31 19.15
CA VAL A 389 20.16 39.77 19.11
C VAL A 389 21.21 40.19 18.09
N SER A 390 20.81 41.02 17.13
CA SER A 390 21.69 41.67 16.14
C SER A 390 21.60 43.18 16.25
N GLU A 391 22.73 43.86 16.09
CA GLU A 391 22.79 45.33 16.05
C GLU A 391 22.74 45.79 14.59
N ILE A 392 21.77 46.64 14.26
CA ILE A 392 21.63 47.29 12.95
C ILE A 392 21.75 48.80 13.09
N THR A 393 22.09 49.49 12.01
CA THR A 393 22.15 50.96 11.96
C THR A 393 20.86 51.51 11.39
N VAL A 394 20.23 52.45 12.10
CA VAL A 394 19.03 53.17 11.63
C VAL A 394 19.39 54.63 11.37
N TYR A 395 19.09 55.11 10.17
CA TYR A 395 19.40 56.48 9.73
C TYR A 395 18.22 57.44 9.95
N ALA A 396 18.53 58.70 10.27
CA ALA A 396 17.52 59.72 10.52
C ALA A 396 16.80 60.22 9.25
N SER A 397 17.50 60.28 8.10
CA SER A 397 16.92 60.90 6.89
C SER A 397 17.41 60.36 5.54
N GLU A 398 18.68 60.00 5.41
CA GLU A 398 19.23 59.43 4.18
C GLU A 398 20.22 58.32 4.51
N ILE A 399 20.08 57.18 3.84
CA ILE A 399 21.00 56.05 3.95
C ILE A 399 22.21 56.31 3.03
N PRO A 400 23.46 56.27 3.52
CA PRO A 400 24.65 56.39 2.69
C PRO A 400 24.72 55.31 1.62
N ALA A 401 25.18 55.66 0.42
CA ALA A 401 25.28 54.71 -0.70
C ALA A 401 26.33 53.59 -0.49
N ASP A 402 27.19 53.73 0.51
CA ASP A 402 28.19 52.76 0.95
C ASP A 402 27.81 52.05 2.27
N ALA A 403 26.58 52.25 2.77
CA ALA A 403 26.05 51.51 3.91
C ALA A 403 25.92 50.02 3.56
N ASP A 404 26.19 49.15 4.53
CA ASP A 404 26.02 47.71 4.37
C ASP A 404 24.53 47.39 4.49
N GLU A 405 23.94 46.85 3.41
CA GLU A 405 22.52 46.47 3.35
C GLU A 405 22.16 45.40 4.38
N GLU A 406 23.13 44.57 4.83
CA GLU A 406 22.89 43.55 5.85
C GLU A 406 22.96 44.10 7.30
N GLU A 407 23.60 45.26 7.51
CA GLU A 407 23.76 45.88 8.84
C GLU A 407 22.99 47.22 8.97
N THR A 408 22.10 47.52 8.03
CA THR A 408 21.36 48.79 7.95
C THR A 408 19.87 48.54 7.75
N LEU A 409 19.02 49.21 8.54
CA LEU A 409 17.58 49.20 8.30
C LEU A 409 17.27 49.96 7.00
N GLY A 410 16.50 49.34 6.10
CA GLY A 410 16.15 49.93 4.80
C GLY A 410 15.24 51.17 4.88
N THR A 411 14.60 51.38 6.03
CA THR A 411 13.67 52.49 6.30
C THR A 411 14.32 53.51 7.24
N THR A 412 14.35 54.79 6.84
CA THR A 412 14.84 55.87 7.71
C THR A 412 13.75 56.36 8.66
N TYR A 413 14.15 57.09 9.70
CA TYR A 413 13.19 57.78 10.56
C TYR A 413 12.24 58.71 9.78
N ALA A 414 12.76 59.44 8.79
CA ALA A 414 11.94 60.31 7.94
C ALA A 414 10.92 59.51 7.10
N ASP A 415 11.32 58.35 6.59
CA ASP A 415 10.44 57.44 5.85
C ASP A 415 9.37 56.84 6.75
N ALA A 416 9.72 56.47 7.99
CA ALA A 416 8.76 55.99 8.99
C ALA A 416 7.72 57.05 9.36
N VAL A 417 8.14 58.30 9.60
CA VAL A 417 7.19 59.42 9.85
C VAL A 417 6.27 59.62 8.64
N ALA A 418 6.79 59.54 7.42
CA ALA A 418 5.98 59.64 6.21
C ALA A 418 4.98 58.48 6.10
N TYR A 419 5.41 57.25 6.39
CA TYR A 419 4.58 56.05 6.41
C TYR A 419 3.40 56.20 7.38
N PHE A 420 3.65 56.53 8.65
CA PHE A 420 2.58 56.69 9.65
C PHE A 420 1.69 57.91 9.40
N THR A 421 2.20 58.95 8.72
CA THR A 421 1.38 60.09 8.26
C THR A 421 0.37 59.66 7.20
N GLU A 422 0.72 58.72 6.32
CA GLU A 422 -0.15 58.26 5.24
C GLU A 422 -1.07 57.11 5.66
N ASN A 423 -0.55 56.15 6.43
CA ASN A 423 -1.23 54.89 6.72
C ASN A 423 -1.83 54.81 8.14
N GLY A 424 -1.41 55.66 9.07
CA GLY A 424 -1.75 55.54 10.49
C GLY A 424 -1.01 54.39 11.20
N PHE A 425 -1.32 54.17 12.47
CA PHE A 425 -0.67 53.17 13.34
C PHE A 425 -1.43 51.83 13.42
N ASP A 426 -2.47 51.64 12.60
CA ASP A 426 -3.19 50.37 12.57
C ASP A 426 -2.31 49.32 11.87
N GLU A 427 -2.00 48.23 12.57
CA GLU A 427 -1.25 47.12 11.99
C GLU A 427 -2.00 46.53 10.77
N PRO A 428 -1.29 46.15 9.69
CA PRO A 428 -1.93 45.54 8.53
C PRO A 428 -2.78 44.32 8.91
N ASP A 429 -4.08 44.33 8.60
CA ASP A 429 -4.95 43.17 8.84
C ASP A 429 -4.78 42.11 7.73
N PRO A 430 -4.34 40.88 8.05
CA PRO A 430 -4.21 39.79 7.07
C PRO A 430 -5.48 39.54 6.25
N ALA A 431 -6.67 39.68 6.86
CA ALA A 431 -7.94 39.46 6.20
C ALA A 431 -8.25 40.46 5.07
N SER A 432 -7.55 41.60 5.04
CA SER A 432 -7.67 42.62 3.99
C SER A 432 -6.97 42.24 2.68
N TYR A 433 -6.04 41.29 2.71
CA TYR A 433 -5.20 40.92 1.57
C TYR A 433 -5.64 39.61 0.88
N GLY A 434 -6.49 38.81 1.51
CA GLY A 434 -6.95 37.54 0.96
C GLY A 434 -7.81 36.69 1.90
N PRO A 435 -8.20 35.47 1.50
CA PRO A 435 -8.97 34.56 2.34
C PRO A 435 -8.10 34.04 3.51
N TRP A 436 -8.14 34.75 4.64
CA TRP A 436 -7.45 34.40 5.87
C TRP A 436 -8.21 33.34 6.68
N VAL A 437 -7.49 32.37 7.23
CA VAL A 437 -8.01 31.38 8.17
C VAL A 437 -7.28 31.56 9.50
N PRO A 438 -7.97 31.98 10.58
CA PRO A 438 -7.35 32.16 11.87
C PRO A 438 -6.80 30.84 12.45
N GLY A 439 -5.67 30.93 13.14
CA GLY A 439 -5.07 29.81 13.85
C GLY A 439 -5.91 29.35 15.04
N ILE A 440 -5.59 28.17 15.58
CA ILE A 440 -6.27 27.60 16.73
C ILE A 440 -6.21 28.51 17.97
N PRO A 441 -5.06 29.13 18.33
CA PRO A 441 -5.00 30.05 19.47
C PRO A 441 -5.98 31.21 19.32
N VAL A 442 -5.98 31.88 18.17
CA VAL A 442 -6.88 33.01 17.87
C VAL A 442 -8.36 32.59 17.96
N LEU A 443 -8.72 31.42 17.44
CA LEU A 443 -10.09 30.91 17.56
C LEU A 443 -10.49 30.59 19.01
N VAL A 444 -9.55 30.04 19.79
CA VAL A 444 -9.78 29.73 21.20
C VAL A 444 -9.90 31.01 22.01
N GLU A 445 -9.02 31.98 21.81
CA GLU A 445 -9.03 33.29 22.48
C GLU A 445 -10.34 34.02 22.24
N ASN A 446 -10.74 34.21 20.97
CA ASN A 446 -12.03 34.81 20.61
C ASN A 446 -13.22 34.12 21.30
N GLY A 447 -13.16 32.78 21.42
CA GLY A 447 -14.17 32.00 22.13
C GLY A 447 -14.16 32.24 23.65
N LEU A 448 -12.98 32.40 24.26
CA LEU A 448 -12.80 32.71 25.68
C LEU A 448 -13.25 34.15 26.01
N ASP A 449 -13.00 35.10 25.11
CA ASP A 449 -13.46 36.48 25.24
C ASP A 449 -14.98 36.59 25.17
N ALA A 450 -15.60 35.87 24.22
CA ALA A 450 -17.05 35.84 24.08
C ALA A 450 -17.78 35.36 25.35
N ILE A 451 -17.12 34.54 26.18
CA ILE A 451 -17.66 34.06 27.46
C ILE A 451 -17.18 34.88 28.67
N ASN A 452 -16.47 35.99 28.45
CA ASN A 452 -15.84 36.81 29.50
C ASN A 452 -14.98 35.95 30.46
N CYS A 453 -14.12 35.10 29.89
CA CYS A 453 -13.18 34.33 30.67
C CYS A 453 -12.21 35.26 31.42
N VAL A 454 -11.78 34.85 32.61
CA VAL A 454 -10.81 35.61 33.43
C VAL A 454 -9.38 35.36 32.95
N ASP A 455 -8.54 36.39 33.00
CA ASP A 455 -7.23 36.41 32.30
C ASP A 455 -6.29 35.27 32.71
N TRP A 456 -6.22 34.94 34.00
CA TRP A 456 -5.39 33.83 34.47
C TRP A 456 -5.81 32.47 33.89
N LEU A 457 -7.10 32.29 33.58
CA LEU A 457 -7.62 31.06 32.98
C LEU A 457 -7.42 31.06 31.47
N LYS A 458 -7.46 32.23 30.83
CA LYS A 458 -7.07 32.37 29.42
C LYS A 458 -5.62 31.98 29.21
N GLY A 459 -4.70 32.54 29.98
CA GLY A 459 -3.27 32.20 29.91
C GLY A 459 -3.00 30.71 30.18
N LEU A 460 -3.72 30.09 31.14
CA LEU A 460 -3.58 28.64 31.36
C LEU A 460 -4.00 27.80 30.13
N ILE A 461 -5.04 28.23 29.41
CA ILE A 461 -5.57 27.50 28.26
C ILE A 461 -4.72 27.76 27.02
N LEU A 462 -4.43 29.01 26.70
CA LEU A 462 -3.66 29.42 25.52
C LEU A 462 -2.19 29.05 25.69
N ASP A 463 -1.52 29.63 26.67
CA ASP A 463 -0.07 29.47 26.89
C ASP A 463 0.30 28.12 27.50
N GLY A 464 -0.63 27.50 28.23
CA GLY A 464 -0.41 26.19 28.85
C GLY A 464 -0.78 25.02 27.93
N ILE A 465 -2.07 24.91 27.60
CA ILE A 465 -2.62 23.72 26.92
C ILE A 465 -2.43 23.82 25.41
N VAL A 466 -2.86 24.92 24.79
CA VAL A 466 -2.82 25.08 23.32
C VAL A 466 -1.38 25.14 22.85
N ALA A 467 -0.54 25.97 23.46
CA ALA A 467 0.89 26.04 23.13
C ALA A 467 1.60 24.70 23.38
N GLY A 468 1.32 24.02 24.49
CA GLY A 468 1.91 22.71 24.80
C GLY A 468 1.52 21.61 23.80
N VAL A 469 0.28 21.60 23.33
CA VAL A 469 -0.19 20.67 22.29
C VAL A 469 0.36 21.07 20.92
N GLY A 470 0.38 22.36 20.60
CA GLY A 470 0.92 22.92 19.37
C GLY A 470 2.39 22.57 19.20
N ALA A 471 3.20 22.75 20.26
CA ALA A 471 4.61 22.38 20.26
C ALA A 471 4.83 20.90 19.93
N VAL A 472 3.98 19.98 20.40
CA VAL A 472 4.11 18.55 20.06
C VAL A 472 3.64 18.27 18.63
N LEU A 473 2.49 18.82 18.24
CA LEU A 473 1.87 18.53 16.95
C LEU A 473 2.59 19.21 15.78
N GLY A 474 3.24 20.35 16.01
CA GLY A 474 4.06 21.06 15.03
C GLY A 474 5.24 20.24 14.49
N PHE A 475 5.83 19.37 15.33
CA PHE A 475 6.91 18.47 14.93
C PHE A 475 6.44 17.13 14.35
N VAL A 476 5.15 16.79 14.44
CA VAL A 476 4.63 15.52 13.90
C VAL A 476 4.90 15.34 12.40
N PRO A 477 4.77 16.37 11.54
CA PRO A 477 5.11 16.25 10.13
C PRO A 477 6.58 15.91 9.84
N GLN A 478 7.51 16.16 10.77
CA GLN A 478 8.90 15.74 10.67
C GLN A 478 9.15 14.32 11.21
N MET A 479 8.22 13.77 11.99
CA MET A 479 8.34 12.42 12.58
C MET A 479 7.70 11.32 11.74
N LEU A 480 6.84 11.67 10.77
CA LEU A 480 6.14 10.78 9.85
C LEU A 480 6.83 10.74 8.48
#